data_AF-A0A6A6KJ95-F1
#
_entry.id   AF-A0A6A6KJ95-F1
#
_cell.length_a   1.000
_cell.length_b   1.000
_cell.length_c   1.000
_cell.angle_alpha   90.00
_cell.angle_beta   90.00
_cell.angle_gamma   90.00
#
_symmetry.space_group_name_H-M   'P 1'
#
loop_
_entity.id
_entity.type
_entity.pdbx_description
1 polymer ?
#
loop_
_entity_poly.entity_id
_entity_poly.type
_entity_poly.pdbx_seq_one_letter_code
_entity_poly.pdbx_strand_id
1 'polypeptide(L)'
;MKAFHFLLLLALAFSFASALDPSHLQDFCVAISDPRNAAFVNGKFCKNPNLAVAGDFSFSGLNIPGNTANRVGSNVTLVNVDVLPGLNTLGDVFVFPIGLIHFQFNIAKTKAVAFAGLSSQNAGVITIADAIFGPDLPINPDVLAKAFQLDKDVVEKLQKLLENA
;
A
#
# COMPACT_ATOMS: atom_id res chain seq x y z
N MET A 1 -28.79 -13.77 -31.07
CA MET A 1 -27.49 -14.46 -31.25
C MET A 1 -26.29 -13.52 -31.22
N LYS A 2 -26.30 -12.36 -31.88
CA LYS A 2 -25.17 -11.41 -31.92
C LYS A 2 -24.81 -10.79 -30.55
N ALA A 3 -25.81 -10.39 -29.75
CA ALA A 3 -25.58 -9.84 -28.41
C ALA A 3 -24.99 -10.85 -27.41
N PHE A 4 -25.34 -12.13 -27.55
CA PHE A 4 -24.80 -13.20 -26.69
C PHE A 4 -23.33 -13.48 -26.98
N HIS A 5 -22.92 -13.44 -28.25
CA HIS A 5 -21.50 -13.55 -28.63
C HIS A 5 -20.69 -12.35 -28.13
N PHE A 6 -21.29 -11.15 -28.09
CA PHE A 6 -20.63 -9.95 -27.58
C PHE A 6 -20.42 -9.99 -26.06
N LEU A 7 -21.41 -10.48 -25.29
CA LEU A 7 -21.25 -10.70 -23.85
C LEU A 7 -20.20 -11.78 -23.53
N LEU A 8 -20.14 -12.85 -24.32
CA LEU A 8 -19.16 -13.93 -24.11
C LEU A 8 -17.72 -13.45 -24.37
N LEU A 9 -17.52 -12.62 -25.39
CA LEU A 9 -16.23 -11.99 -25.70
C LEU A 9 -15.78 -11.00 -24.62
N LEU A 10 -16.71 -10.23 -24.04
CA LEU A 10 -16.41 -9.30 -22.96
C LEU A 10 -15.99 -10.03 -21.68
N ALA A 11 -16.61 -11.18 -21.38
CA ALA A 11 -16.23 -12.02 -20.24
C ALA A 11 -14.83 -12.65 -20.40
N LEU A 12 -14.42 -12.98 -21.63
CA LEU A 12 -13.07 -13.48 -21.96
C LEU A 12 -11.98 -12.40 -21.92
N ALA A 13 -12.35 -11.11 -21.95
CA ALA A 13 -11.40 -10.00 -21.87
C ALA A 13 -11.03 -9.62 -20.43
N PHE A 14 -11.80 -10.07 -19.43
CA PHE A 14 -11.45 -9.93 -18.02
C PHE A 14 -10.45 -11.03 -17.61
N SER A 15 -9.19 -10.85 -17.98
CA SER A 15 -8.11 -11.59 -17.34
C SER A 15 -8.07 -11.19 -15.86
N PHE A 16 -8.36 -12.12 -14.96
CA PHE A 16 -8.11 -11.92 -13.54
C PHE A 16 -6.60 -11.73 -13.36
N ALA A 17 -6.15 -10.49 -13.18
CA ALA A 17 -4.78 -10.20 -12.78
C ALA A 17 -4.70 -10.39 -11.26
N SER A 18 -4.11 -11.50 -10.82
CA SER A 18 -3.75 -11.71 -9.42
C SER A 18 -2.31 -11.24 -9.18
N ALA A 19 -2.16 -10.14 -8.47
CA ALA A 19 -0.87 -9.71 -7.92
C ALA A 19 -0.75 -10.29 -6.50
N LEU A 20 -0.13 -11.45 -6.39
CA LEU A 20 0.22 -12.10 -5.12
C LEU A 20 1.72 -12.32 -5.08
N ASP A 21 2.28 -12.37 -3.88
CA ASP A 21 3.67 -12.72 -3.69
C ASP A 21 3.94 -14.15 -4.17
N PRO A 22 5.08 -14.41 -4.85
CA PRO A 22 5.49 -15.77 -5.19
C PRO A 22 5.62 -16.64 -3.94
N SER A 23 5.28 -17.93 -4.07
CA SER A 23 5.47 -18.89 -2.98
C SER A 23 6.95 -19.03 -2.60
N HIS A 24 7.22 -19.21 -1.31
CA HIS A 24 8.58 -19.41 -0.80
C HIS A 24 9.19 -20.72 -1.32
N LEU A 25 10.45 -20.68 -1.74
CA LEU A 25 11.22 -21.85 -2.20
C LEU A 25 12.10 -22.46 -1.09
N GLN A 26 12.21 -21.79 0.05
CA GLN A 26 13.01 -22.16 1.21
C GLN A 26 12.36 -21.65 2.50
N ASP A 27 12.81 -22.15 3.65
CA ASP A 27 12.26 -21.80 4.98
C ASP A 27 12.32 -20.30 5.28
N PHE A 28 13.42 -19.63 4.91
CA PHE A 28 13.57 -18.19 5.07
C PHE A 28 14.50 -17.55 4.02
N CYS A 29 14.26 -16.28 3.74
CA CYS A 29 15.10 -15.42 2.89
C CYS A 29 15.12 -14.02 3.52
N VAL A 30 16.13 -13.75 4.36
CA VAL A 30 16.31 -12.42 4.97
C VAL A 30 16.80 -11.46 3.89
N ALA A 31 16.09 -10.36 3.65
CA ALA A 31 16.47 -9.40 2.61
C ALA A 31 17.79 -8.69 2.94
N ILE A 32 18.66 -8.50 1.92
CA ILE A 32 19.84 -7.63 2.04
C ILE A 32 19.53 -6.20 1.56
N SER A 33 19.99 -5.22 2.32
CA SER A 33 19.68 -3.80 2.11
C SER A 33 20.50 -3.15 0.98
N ASP A 34 21.71 -3.64 0.70
CA ASP A 34 22.58 -3.07 -0.33
C ASP A 34 23.38 -4.16 -1.05
N PRO A 35 22.92 -4.59 -2.23
CA PRO A 35 23.70 -5.47 -3.06
C PRO A 35 24.47 -4.61 -4.06
N ARG A 36 25.65 -4.11 -3.65
CA ARG A 36 26.57 -3.36 -4.54
C ARG A 36 26.72 -4.12 -5.87
N ASN A 37 26.18 -3.56 -6.96
CA ASN A 37 26.14 -4.11 -8.33
C ASN A 37 25.23 -5.32 -8.59
N ALA A 38 24.14 -5.53 -7.86
CA ALA A 38 23.25 -6.65 -8.18
C ALA A 38 22.19 -6.35 -9.24
N ALA A 39 21.76 -7.43 -9.91
CA ALA A 39 20.70 -7.40 -10.91
C ALA A 39 19.34 -7.04 -10.29
N PHE A 40 18.48 -6.35 -11.01
CA PHE A 40 17.10 -6.15 -10.56
C PHE A 40 16.34 -7.47 -10.61
N VAL A 41 15.78 -7.89 -9.48
CA VAL A 41 14.97 -9.12 -9.34
C VAL A 41 13.59 -8.77 -8.77
N ASN A 42 12.60 -9.63 -8.99
CA ASN A 42 11.31 -9.49 -8.31
C ASN A 42 11.49 -9.79 -6.82
N GLY A 43 11.29 -8.79 -5.95
CA GLY A 43 11.53 -8.88 -4.51
C GLY A 43 12.90 -8.31 -4.10
N LYS A 44 13.66 -9.08 -3.30
CA LYS A 44 14.97 -8.69 -2.77
C LYS A 44 15.93 -9.88 -2.82
N PHE A 45 17.22 -9.60 -2.82
CA PHE A 45 18.22 -10.64 -2.63
C PHE A 45 18.22 -11.16 -1.19
N CYS A 46 18.50 -12.45 -1.03
CA CYS A 46 18.57 -13.10 0.27
C CYS A 46 20.00 -13.02 0.84
N LYS A 47 20.10 -12.76 2.14
CA LYS A 47 21.30 -12.97 2.96
C LYS A 47 21.61 -14.47 2.98
N ASN A 48 22.89 -14.82 3.11
CA ASN A 48 23.29 -16.22 3.30
C ASN A 48 22.62 -16.78 4.57
N PRO A 49 21.90 -17.92 4.50
CA PRO A 49 21.18 -18.47 5.65
C PRO A 49 22.05 -18.74 6.88
N ASN A 50 23.33 -19.09 6.68
CA ASN A 50 24.27 -19.34 7.78
C ASN A 50 24.71 -18.06 8.50
N LEU A 51 24.41 -16.89 7.94
CA LEU A 51 24.68 -15.59 8.55
C LEU A 51 23.42 -14.97 9.18
N ALA A 52 22.27 -15.64 9.08
CA ALA A 52 21.03 -15.16 9.66
C ALA A 52 21.06 -15.32 11.19
N VAL A 53 20.58 -14.31 11.90
CA VAL A 53 20.51 -14.29 13.37
C VAL A 53 19.09 -13.99 13.82
N ALA A 54 18.74 -14.33 15.07
CA ALA A 54 17.40 -14.09 15.61
C ALA A 54 16.94 -12.63 15.51
N GLY A 55 17.89 -11.68 15.61
CA GLY A 55 17.62 -10.26 15.43
C GLY A 55 17.10 -9.89 14.03
N ASP A 56 17.39 -10.70 13.00
CA ASP A 56 16.89 -10.47 11.64
C ASP A 56 15.37 -10.72 11.53
N PHE A 57 14.75 -11.35 12.53
CA PHE A 57 13.32 -11.69 12.54
C PHE A 57 12.51 -10.92 13.60
N SER A 58 13.11 -9.94 14.26
CA SER A 58 12.50 -9.19 15.36
C SER A 58 12.49 -7.70 15.08
N PHE A 59 11.34 -7.06 15.26
CA PHE A 59 11.20 -5.61 15.17
C PHE A 59 10.60 -5.05 16.46
N SER A 60 11.31 -4.14 17.11
CA SER A 60 10.82 -3.33 18.23
C SER A 60 10.57 -1.91 17.72
N GLY A 61 9.34 -1.41 17.88
CA GLY A 61 8.97 -0.08 17.40
C GLY A 61 7.46 0.09 17.24
N LEU A 62 6.74 -0.98 16.92
CA LEU A 62 5.27 -1.00 16.88
C LEU A 62 4.62 -0.73 18.25
N ASN A 63 5.38 -0.87 19.34
CA ASN A 63 4.97 -0.53 20.70
C ASN A 63 5.05 0.98 21.01
N ILE A 64 5.60 1.79 20.09
CA ILE A 64 5.75 3.25 20.24
C ILE A 64 4.70 3.94 19.38
N PRO A 65 3.71 4.65 19.96
CA PRO A 65 2.73 5.37 19.17
C PRO A 65 3.39 6.47 18.31
N GLY A 66 3.04 6.49 17.02
CA GLY A 66 3.48 7.54 16.12
C GLY A 66 2.89 8.92 16.47
N ASN A 67 3.58 9.99 16.06
CA ASN A 67 3.08 11.36 16.21
C ASN A 67 1.89 11.62 15.28
N THR A 68 0.73 11.95 15.85
CA THR A 68 -0.51 12.27 15.12
C THR A 68 -0.79 13.77 15.03
N ALA A 69 0.13 14.63 15.46
CA ALA A 69 0.04 16.09 15.32
C ALA A 69 0.36 16.51 13.87
N ASN A 70 -0.50 16.14 12.94
CA ASN A 70 -0.42 16.46 11.52
C ASN A 70 -1.84 16.72 10.97
N ARG A 71 -1.94 17.12 9.70
CA ARG A 71 -3.21 17.50 9.06
C ARG A 71 -4.24 16.36 9.01
N VAL A 72 -3.79 15.13 8.85
CA VAL A 72 -4.66 13.94 8.73
C VAL A 72 -5.10 13.43 10.11
N GLY A 73 -4.32 13.71 11.15
CA GLY A 73 -4.59 13.26 12.51
C GLY A 73 -4.26 11.78 12.75
N SER A 74 -3.57 11.14 11.81
CA SER A 74 -3.14 9.74 11.87
C SER A 74 -1.66 9.61 11.52
N ASN A 75 -1.03 8.54 11.96
CA ASN A 75 0.33 8.18 11.56
C ASN A 75 0.41 6.67 11.36
N VAL A 76 1.00 6.26 10.24
CA VAL A 76 1.16 4.86 9.87
C VAL A 76 2.64 4.51 9.96
N THR A 77 2.99 3.67 10.92
CA THR A 77 4.31 3.03 10.97
C THR A 77 4.25 1.79 10.08
N LEU A 78 4.67 1.95 8.81
CA LEU A 78 4.74 0.83 7.88
C LEU A 78 5.85 -0.13 8.30
N VAL A 79 5.47 -1.40 8.38
CA VAL A 79 6.39 -2.50 8.63
C VAL A 79 6.27 -3.47 7.47
N ASN A 80 7.21 -3.38 6.54
CA ASN A 80 7.32 -4.24 5.36
C ASN A 80 8.50 -5.21 5.54
N VAL A 81 8.84 -6.00 4.50
CA VAL A 81 9.97 -6.94 4.56
C VAL A 81 11.33 -6.27 4.77
N ASP A 82 11.47 -4.97 4.49
CA ASP A 82 12.68 -4.21 4.81
C ASP A 82 12.81 -3.94 6.33
N VAL A 83 11.71 -4.07 7.09
CA VAL A 83 11.60 -3.71 8.53
C VAL A 83 11.30 -4.91 9.44
N LEU A 84 10.46 -5.86 9.00
CA LEU A 84 10.15 -7.09 9.76
C LEU A 84 9.93 -8.29 8.82
N PRO A 85 10.92 -9.17 8.65
CA PRO A 85 10.84 -10.29 7.71
C PRO A 85 9.90 -11.47 8.05
N GLY A 86 9.18 -11.46 9.19
CA GLY A 86 8.52 -12.67 9.75
C GLY A 86 7.06 -12.55 10.21
N LEU A 87 6.21 -11.77 9.54
CA LEU A 87 4.86 -11.40 10.05
C LEU A 87 3.77 -12.51 9.95
N ASN A 88 3.13 -12.85 11.07
CA ASN A 88 1.72 -13.33 11.14
C ASN A 88 1.12 -13.15 12.57
N THR A 89 -0.12 -12.65 12.76
CA THR A 89 -0.83 -12.59 14.08
C THR A 89 -2.38 -12.55 14.01
N LEU A 90 -3.03 -12.72 15.19
CA LEU A 90 -4.47 -12.85 15.50
C LEU A 90 -5.08 -11.58 16.12
N GLY A 91 -6.39 -11.36 15.92
CA GLY A 91 -7.22 -10.28 16.49
C GLY A 91 -8.61 -10.23 15.84
N ASP A 92 -9.45 -9.23 16.15
CA ASP A 92 -10.65 -8.94 15.35
C ASP A 92 -10.23 -8.39 13.99
N VAL A 93 -10.69 -9.02 12.91
CA VAL A 93 -10.17 -8.78 11.56
C VAL A 93 -11.23 -8.12 10.69
N PHE A 94 -10.87 -6.98 10.11
CA PHE A 94 -11.52 -6.46 8.92
C PHE A 94 -10.69 -6.84 7.70
N VAL A 95 -11.31 -7.50 6.73
CA VAL A 95 -10.64 -7.90 5.49
C VAL A 95 -11.02 -6.92 4.40
N PHE A 96 -10.03 -6.20 3.88
CA PHE A 96 -10.17 -5.39 2.67
C PHE A 96 -9.68 -6.22 1.48
N PRO A 97 -10.53 -6.52 0.48
CA PRO A 97 -10.08 -7.15 -0.75
C PRO A 97 -8.99 -6.32 -1.45
N ILE A 98 -8.05 -7.00 -2.10
CA ILE A 98 -6.90 -6.39 -2.77
C ILE A 98 -7.37 -5.33 -3.78
N GLY A 99 -6.77 -4.14 -3.70
CA GLY A 99 -7.03 -3.03 -4.64
C GLY A 99 -8.30 -2.22 -4.35
N LEU A 100 -9.09 -2.57 -3.33
CA LEU A 100 -10.27 -1.78 -2.97
C LEU A 100 -9.92 -0.60 -2.05
N ILE A 101 -10.55 0.53 -2.35
CA ILE A 101 -10.49 1.75 -1.53
C ILE A 101 -11.12 1.44 -0.17
N HIS A 102 -10.42 1.81 0.89
CA HIS A 102 -10.90 1.71 2.26
C HIS A 102 -10.37 2.90 3.07
N PHE A 103 -10.97 3.16 4.23
CA PHE A 103 -10.59 4.24 5.12
C PHE A 103 -10.80 3.85 6.58
N GLN A 104 -10.06 4.50 7.48
CA GLN A 104 -10.28 4.41 8.92
C GLN A 104 -10.52 5.81 9.47
N PHE A 105 -11.46 5.93 10.41
CA PHE A 105 -11.77 7.19 11.07
C PHE A 105 -11.99 6.95 12.56
N ASN A 106 -11.28 7.70 13.41
CA ASN A 106 -11.42 7.59 14.85
C ASN A 106 -12.58 8.46 15.35
N ILE A 107 -13.70 7.82 15.71
CA ILE A 107 -14.90 8.48 16.26
C ILE A 107 -14.72 8.79 17.76
N ALA A 108 -13.82 8.08 18.44
CA ALA A 108 -13.60 8.26 19.88
C ALA A 108 -12.80 9.56 20.15
N LYS A 109 -12.97 10.12 21.35
CA LYS A 109 -12.21 11.28 21.83
C LYS A 109 -10.80 10.92 22.33
N THR A 110 -10.47 9.63 22.34
CA THR A 110 -9.19 9.09 22.80
C THR A 110 -8.35 8.62 21.62
N LYS A 111 -7.02 8.54 21.82
CA LYS A 111 -6.12 7.95 20.80
C LYS A 111 -6.50 6.49 20.54
N ALA A 112 -6.43 6.09 19.27
CA ALA A 112 -6.68 4.72 18.83
C ALA A 112 -5.45 4.18 18.08
N VAL A 113 -5.25 2.86 18.16
CA VAL A 113 -4.18 2.14 17.45
C VAL A 113 -4.82 0.98 16.71
N ALA A 114 -4.41 0.76 15.47
CA ALA A 114 -4.83 -0.37 14.66
C ALA A 114 -3.60 -1.06 14.06
N PHE A 115 -3.66 -2.39 13.98
CA PHE A 115 -2.67 -3.21 13.29
C PHE A 115 -3.31 -3.77 12.03
N ALA A 116 -2.60 -3.70 10.90
CA ALA A 116 -3.04 -4.28 9.64
C ALA A 116 -1.99 -5.30 9.18
N GLY A 117 -2.42 -6.53 8.96
CA GLY A 117 -1.63 -7.55 8.27
C GLY A 117 -1.97 -7.50 6.78
N LEU A 118 -0.94 -7.48 5.93
CA LEU A 118 -1.10 -7.53 4.48
C LEU A 118 -0.48 -8.82 3.96
N SER A 119 -1.11 -9.44 2.96
CA SER A 119 -0.63 -10.68 2.34
C SER A 119 0.46 -10.45 1.28
N SER A 120 1.18 -9.33 1.37
CA SER A 120 2.33 -9.04 0.51
C SER A 120 3.45 -8.36 1.28
N GLN A 121 4.68 -8.78 1.01
CA GLN A 121 5.93 -8.22 1.50
C GLN A 121 6.11 -6.74 1.13
N ASN A 122 5.44 -6.29 0.06
CA ASN A 122 5.44 -4.90 -0.40
C ASN A 122 4.08 -4.52 -1.02
N ALA A 123 3.03 -4.54 -0.19
CA ALA A 123 1.67 -4.22 -0.64
C ALA A 123 1.50 -2.81 -1.24
N GLY A 124 2.42 -1.89 -0.91
CA GLY A 124 2.32 -0.48 -1.28
C GLY A 124 1.19 0.24 -0.54
N VAL A 125 1.21 1.56 -0.59
CA VAL A 125 0.14 2.41 -0.06
C VAL A 125 -0.09 3.54 -1.05
N ILE A 126 -1.33 3.74 -1.46
CA ILE A 126 -1.73 4.84 -2.32
C ILE A 126 -2.77 5.67 -1.57
N THR A 127 -2.36 6.83 -1.07
CA THR A 127 -3.30 7.80 -0.52
C THR A 127 -4.04 8.46 -1.68
N ILE A 128 -5.33 8.17 -1.84
CA ILE A 128 -6.12 8.60 -3.00
C ILE A 128 -6.11 10.13 -3.19
N ALA A 129 -6.20 10.90 -2.10
CA ALA A 129 -6.17 12.35 -2.18
C ALA A 129 -4.83 12.86 -2.74
N ASP A 130 -3.71 12.36 -2.23
CA ASP A 130 -2.37 12.75 -2.67
C ASP A 130 -2.11 12.28 -4.11
N ALA A 131 -2.52 11.07 -4.47
CA ALA A 131 -2.33 10.54 -5.82
C ALA A 131 -3.13 11.30 -6.90
N ILE A 132 -4.29 11.87 -6.56
CA ILE A 132 -5.16 12.56 -7.51
C ILE A 132 -4.88 14.05 -7.55
N PHE A 133 -4.71 14.67 -6.38
CA PHE A 133 -4.66 16.13 -6.25
C PHE A 133 -3.28 16.65 -5.78
N GLY A 134 -2.41 15.80 -5.22
CA GLY A 134 -1.06 16.16 -4.79
C GLY A 134 0.12 15.48 -5.50
N PRO A 135 0.04 14.96 -6.74
CA PRO A 135 1.22 14.38 -7.39
C PRO A 135 2.22 15.47 -7.79
N ASP A 136 3.53 15.14 -7.75
CA ASP A 136 4.64 16.06 -8.12
C ASP A 136 4.44 16.72 -9.49
N LEU A 137 3.85 15.98 -10.43
CA LEU A 137 3.35 16.51 -11.69
C LEU A 137 1.82 16.58 -11.63
N PRO A 138 1.22 17.77 -11.41
CA PRO A 138 -0.22 17.91 -11.27
C PRO A 138 -0.99 17.40 -12.49
N ILE A 139 -2.06 16.65 -12.25
CA ILE A 139 -2.99 16.25 -13.31
C ILE A 139 -3.73 17.50 -13.81
N ASN A 140 -3.96 17.56 -15.13
CA ASN A 140 -4.67 18.69 -15.75
C ASN A 140 -6.02 18.97 -15.04
N PRO A 141 -6.24 20.18 -14.51
CA PRO A 141 -7.45 20.51 -13.76
C PRO A 141 -8.74 20.32 -14.54
N ASP A 142 -8.73 20.52 -15.87
CA ASP A 142 -9.91 20.34 -16.72
C ASP A 142 -10.33 18.86 -16.81
N VAL A 143 -9.35 17.94 -16.76
CA VAL A 143 -9.59 16.48 -16.74
C VAL A 143 -10.22 16.09 -15.40
N LEU A 144 -9.66 16.56 -14.29
CA LEU A 144 -10.19 16.29 -12.95
C LEU A 144 -11.58 16.91 -12.76
N ALA A 145 -11.78 18.15 -13.21
CA ALA A 145 -13.07 18.83 -13.17
C ALA A 145 -14.14 18.01 -13.90
N LYS A 146 -13.79 17.48 -15.08
CA LYS A 146 -14.70 16.63 -15.84
C LYS A 146 -14.93 15.25 -15.19
N ALA A 147 -13.88 14.63 -14.65
CA ALA A 147 -13.95 13.31 -14.03
C ALA A 147 -14.78 13.31 -12.74
N PHE A 148 -14.57 14.31 -11.89
CA PHE A 148 -15.25 14.46 -10.59
C PHE A 148 -16.52 15.30 -10.65
N GLN A 149 -16.84 15.88 -11.81
CA GLN A 149 -17.97 16.79 -12.00
C GLN A 149 -17.92 17.99 -11.04
N LEU A 150 -16.74 18.57 -10.92
CA LEU A 150 -16.47 19.73 -10.08
C LEU A 150 -16.15 20.94 -10.96
N ASP A 151 -16.34 22.13 -10.40
CA ASP A 151 -15.83 23.35 -11.01
C ASP A 151 -14.29 23.37 -10.96
N LYS A 152 -13.68 23.99 -11.97
CA LYS A 152 -12.21 24.03 -12.12
C LYS A 152 -11.53 24.72 -10.94
N ASP A 153 -12.14 25.78 -10.41
CA ASP A 153 -11.64 26.51 -9.24
C ASP A 153 -11.62 25.64 -7.97
N VAL A 154 -12.61 24.74 -7.82
CA VAL A 154 -12.63 23.75 -6.73
C VAL A 154 -11.48 22.77 -6.88
N VAL A 155 -11.22 22.28 -8.09
CA VAL A 155 -10.09 21.37 -8.37
C VAL A 155 -8.75 22.05 -8.07
N GLU A 156 -8.53 23.26 -8.58
CA GLU A 156 -7.29 24.01 -8.33
C GLU A 156 -7.11 24.31 -6.84
N LYS A 157 -8.20 24.57 -6.11
CA LYS A 157 -8.16 24.70 -4.65
C LYS A 157 -7.75 23.41 -3.97
N LEU A 158 -8.28 22.26 -4.39
CA LEU A 158 -7.91 20.94 -3.85
C LEU A 158 -6.44 20.62 -4.12
N GLN A 159 -5.93 20.95 -5.32
CA GLN A 159 -4.53 20.75 -5.67
C GLN A 159 -3.60 21.63 -4.80
N LYS A 160 -3.89 22.93 -4.68
CA LYS A 160 -3.13 23.83 -3.80
C LYS A 160 -3.14 23.40 -2.34
N LEU A 161 -4.23 22.81 -1.88
CA LEU A 161 -4.31 22.26 -0.53
C LEU A 161 -3.33 21.10 -0.33
N LEU A 162 -2.92 20.38 -1.36
CA LEU A 162 -2.09 19.18 -1.27
C LEU A 162 -0.69 19.33 -1.90
N GLU A 163 -0.38 20.48 -2.52
CA GLU A 163 0.93 20.82 -3.11
C GLU A 163 2.13 20.75 -2.14
N ASN A 164 1.91 20.61 -0.83
CA ASN A 164 2.98 20.54 0.19
C ASN A 164 2.69 19.50 1.30
N ALA A 165 1.88 18.48 1.00
CA ALA A 165 1.55 17.42 1.96
C ALA A 165 2.70 16.42 2.16
#